data_AF-A0A7Y6ZUS8-F1
#
_entry.id   AF-A0A7Y6ZUS8-F1
#
_cell.length_a   1.000
_cell.length_b   1.000
_cell.length_c   1.000
_cell.angle_alpha   90.00
_cell.angle_beta   90.00
_cell.angle_gamma   90.00
#
_symmetry.space_group_name_H-M   'P 1'
#
loop_
_entity.id
_entity.type
_entity.pdbx_description
1 polymer ?
#
loop_
_entity_poly.entity_id
_entity_poly.type
_entity_poly.pdbx_seq_one_letter_code
_entity_poly.pdbx_strand_id
1 'polypeptide(L)'
;MDLNSTNATSHNDKLSISSQKGFMLTGTCQIESSYPSVLIAMLGNQVVGLSMLSSSGFSQSADKVKDVRFTLELEMQTIIEHVDEHVSFVLVNHFHKDLTRISCADLILNSVGGYEEILKRAPSYGFIGGGKYEPLTLEVNKAVKSLKMTIAQEKAFFNIRDLCIVGGNGQRIAIDHNVSLNCSSSHNDDLTSTNVMQAKGFHSKLEDYPWLRIEFEEPQFITRIEICNRADAYGKRTRNLEVEIEDVDQQTSQLYSSSSKKSYARFYSRIMQYGGAEILFNCSAEDFREKFLVKLIDLLSHKEDDGGNSLPHFALNFLSIWAEEAPSASLHKLEIEVLALYTYHMTKSKLGFVLVPFSKILSTRRDLDLYELLVNKHRVTNNRKEIQLTKHGISHKGILNQNIPKALRTISIVINDFEAMGFRPCIAYGTLLGARRDQAFIAHDDDVDILIEYPQDNLDHQQVFALTEKLLQELDPEKYRTDLEQRSGTNLNMHILVRETNMVIDIFPYWNAQGKSFLHMEKMKVRGIPENILADRKMLKLYDTEFPAPIETEAFLLERYGEGWSISDKYHEWPWQLKD
;
A
#
# COMPACT_ATOMS: atom_id res chain seq x y z
N MET A 1 6.13 -8.33 32.26
CA MET A 1 4.82 -7.67 32.39
C MET A 1 3.97 -8.60 33.19
N ASP A 2 3.55 -8.16 34.38
CA ASP A 2 2.70 -8.95 35.27
C ASP A 2 1.38 -9.29 34.56
N LEU A 3 1.01 -10.55 34.61
CA LEU A 3 -0.29 -11.05 34.13
C LEU A 3 -1.38 -10.21 34.80
N ASN A 4 -2.11 -9.42 34.01
CA ASN A 4 -3.37 -8.83 34.47
C ASN A 4 -4.31 -9.99 34.79
N SER A 5 -4.45 -10.27 36.08
CA SER A 5 -5.34 -11.28 36.63
C SER A 5 -6.78 -10.95 36.22
N THR A 6 -7.31 -11.68 35.25
CA THR A 6 -8.75 -11.75 35.02
C THR A 6 -9.36 -12.50 36.20
N ASN A 7 -9.79 -11.75 37.21
CA ASN A 7 -10.56 -12.28 38.34
C ASN A 7 -11.98 -12.63 37.88
N ALA A 8 -12.14 -13.86 37.35
CA ALA A 8 -13.43 -14.53 37.34
C ALA A 8 -13.58 -15.30 38.66
N THR A 9 -14.36 -14.76 39.59
CA THR A 9 -14.69 -15.40 40.86
C THR A 9 -15.92 -16.31 40.71
N SER A 10 -15.70 -17.62 40.64
CA SER A 10 -16.64 -18.61 41.18
C SER A 10 -15.85 -19.61 42.04
N HIS A 11 -16.36 -19.89 43.23
CA HIS A 11 -15.74 -20.80 44.21
C HIS A 11 -16.04 -22.25 43.84
N ASN A 12 -15.07 -22.95 43.21
CA ASN A 12 -14.48 -24.21 43.67
C ASN A 12 -13.72 -24.92 42.52
N ASP A 13 -12.45 -25.18 42.78
CA ASP A 13 -11.40 -25.81 41.95
C ASP A 13 -10.79 -24.90 40.88
N LYS A 14 -9.72 -24.19 41.27
CA LYS A 14 -9.03 -23.19 40.45
C LYS A 14 -7.82 -23.81 39.75
N LEU A 15 -7.83 -23.85 38.41
CA LEU A 15 -6.57 -23.78 37.67
C LEU A 15 -6.05 -22.35 37.80
N SER A 16 -4.87 -22.18 38.40
CA SER A 16 -4.20 -20.88 38.48
C SER A 16 -2.92 -20.96 37.68
N ILE A 17 -2.86 -20.27 36.54
CA ILE A 17 -1.63 -20.14 35.76
C ILE A 17 -0.81 -19.00 36.37
N SER A 18 0.36 -19.33 36.91
CA SER A 18 1.24 -18.36 37.57
C SER A 18 2.19 -17.67 36.61
N SER A 19 2.61 -18.37 35.55
CA SER A 19 3.50 -17.81 34.52
C SER A 19 3.44 -18.61 33.23
N GLN A 20 3.83 -17.93 32.15
CA GLN A 20 4.00 -18.50 30.83
C GLN A 20 5.34 -18.02 30.25
N LYS A 21 6.15 -18.94 29.72
CA LYS A 21 7.38 -18.64 28.98
C LYS A 21 7.34 -19.39 27.66
N GLY A 22 7.14 -18.68 26.55
CA GLY A 22 6.75 -19.34 25.30
C GLY A 22 5.47 -20.14 25.51
N PHE A 23 5.44 -21.37 25.01
CA PHE A 23 4.31 -22.29 25.15
C PHE A 23 4.39 -23.20 26.38
N MET A 24 5.27 -22.88 27.34
CA MET A 24 5.37 -23.55 28.63
C MET A 24 4.56 -22.80 29.69
N LEU A 25 3.52 -23.46 30.20
CA LEU A 25 2.66 -22.98 31.27
C LEU A 25 3.07 -23.58 32.60
N THR A 26 3.12 -22.76 33.63
CA THR A 26 3.32 -23.20 35.02
C THR A 26 2.23 -22.63 35.89
N GLY A 27 1.79 -23.39 36.88
CA GLY A 27 0.72 -22.95 37.75
C GLY A 27 0.41 -23.95 38.86
N THR A 28 -0.74 -23.79 39.48
CA THR A 28 -1.30 -24.72 40.48
C THR A 28 -2.68 -25.20 40.06
N CYS A 29 -2.98 -26.45 40.40
CA CYS A 29 -4.28 -27.08 40.19
C CYS A 29 -4.64 -27.90 41.44
N GLN A 30 -5.92 -27.90 41.81
CA GLN A 30 -6.43 -28.71 42.91
C GLN A 30 -6.72 -30.14 42.44
N ILE A 31 -6.16 -31.13 43.14
CA ILE A 31 -6.37 -32.56 42.84
C ILE A 31 -6.77 -33.32 44.09
N GLU A 32 -7.56 -34.39 43.95
CA GLU A 32 -7.70 -35.36 45.04
C GLU A 32 -6.47 -36.25 45.08
N SER A 33 -5.73 -36.18 46.19
CA SER A 33 -4.41 -36.81 46.33
C SER A 33 -4.42 -38.35 46.31
N SER A 34 -5.61 -38.97 46.41
CA SER A 34 -5.80 -40.42 46.37
C SER A 34 -5.86 -41.01 44.95
N TYR A 35 -5.91 -40.16 43.92
CA TYR A 35 -6.05 -40.60 42.53
C TYR A 35 -4.90 -40.10 41.65
N PRO A 36 -4.43 -40.91 40.68
CA PRO A 36 -3.59 -40.42 39.59
C PRO A 36 -4.27 -39.23 38.91
N SER A 37 -3.48 -38.22 38.61
CA SER A 37 -3.99 -36.93 38.15
C SER A 37 -3.25 -36.49 36.89
N VAL A 38 -3.99 -36.10 35.87
CA VAL A 38 -3.45 -35.61 34.60
C VAL A 38 -4.15 -34.32 34.23
N LEU A 39 -3.38 -33.27 33.99
CA LEU A 39 -3.88 -32.06 33.36
C LEU A 39 -3.64 -32.17 31.84
N ILE A 40 -4.72 -32.03 31.07
CA ILE A 40 -4.73 -32.15 29.62
C ILE A 40 -5.14 -30.80 29.03
N ALA A 41 -4.40 -30.31 28.05
CA ALA A 41 -4.81 -29.19 27.20
C ALA A 41 -5.34 -29.74 25.88
N MET A 42 -6.55 -29.34 25.50
CA MET A 42 -7.24 -29.83 24.32
C MET A 42 -7.66 -28.69 23.40
N LEU A 43 -7.44 -28.86 22.10
CA LEU A 43 -7.97 -28.00 21.05
C LEU A 43 -8.95 -28.83 20.21
N GLY A 44 -10.25 -28.54 20.32
CA GLY A 44 -11.29 -29.44 19.84
C GLY A 44 -11.12 -30.85 20.45
N ASN A 45 -10.85 -31.84 19.60
CA ASN A 45 -10.60 -33.23 20.01
C ASN A 45 -9.11 -33.61 20.06
N GLN A 46 -8.20 -32.68 19.75
CA GLN A 46 -6.76 -32.93 19.74
C GLN A 46 -6.14 -32.56 21.09
N VAL A 47 -5.32 -33.46 21.65
CA VAL A 47 -4.49 -33.15 22.82
C VAL A 47 -3.28 -32.35 22.37
N VAL A 48 -3.17 -31.12 22.85
CA VAL A 48 -2.08 -30.19 22.54
C VAL A 48 -1.11 -30.01 23.69
N GLY A 49 -1.34 -30.66 24.83
CA GLY A 49 -0.39 -30.68 25.95
C GLY A 49 -0.87 -31.61 27.06
N LEU A 50 0.06 -32.20 27.78
CA LEU A 50 -0.23 -33.09 28.90
C LEU A 50 0.78 -32.91 30.04
N SER A 51 0.29 -32.90 31.29
CA SER A 51 1.11 -32.84 32.49
C SER A 51 0.62 -33.84 33.53
N MET A 52 1.50 -34.76 33.94
CA MET A 52 1.24 -35.68 35.04
C MET A 52 1.41 -34.96 36.37
N LEU A 53 0.38 -34.98 37.22
CA LEU A 53 0.40 -34.34 38.52
C LEU A 53 0.61 -35.39 39.61
N SER A 54 1.58 -35.16 40.48
CA SER A 54 1.85 -36.04 41.62
C SER A 54 1.74 -35.28 42.94
N SER A 55 1.11 -35.91 43.93
CA SER A 55 1.06 -35.42 45.32
C SER A 55 2.26 -35.91 46.15
N SER A 56 3.32 -36.42 45.50
CA SER A 56 4.46 -37.03 46.18
C SER A 56 5.20 -35.99 47.03
N GLY A 57 5.19 -36.18 48.35
CA GLY A 57 5.83 -35.28 49.32
C GLY A 57 4.92 -34.66 50.38
N PHE A 58 3.59 -34.83 50.31
CA PHE A 58 2.69 -34.39 51.37
C PHE A 58 2.45 -35.50 52.40
N SER A 59 2.62 -35.20 53.68
CA SER A 59 2.28 -36.11 54.79
C SER A 59 0.78 -36.48 54.74
N GLN A 60 0.40 -37.56 55.45
CA GLN A 60 -0.98 -38.05 55.59
C GLN A 60 -1.86 -37.05 56.39
N SER A 61 -2.00 -35.82 55.91
CA SER A 61 -3.02 -34.89 56.39
C SER A 61 -4.39 -35.37 55.92
N ALA A 62 -5.42 -35.05 56.72
CA ALA A 62 -6.81 -35.45 56.47
C ALA A 62 -7.45 -34.76 55.25
N ASP A 63 -6.77 -33.77 54.64
CA ASP A 63 -7.28 -33.04 53.49
C ASP A 63 -7.12 -33.85 52.20
N LYS A 64 -8.27 -34.27 51.64
CA LYS A 64 -8.34 -35.06 50.41
C LYS A 64 -7.88 -34.27 49.18
N VAL A 65 -8.16 -32.96 49.15
CA VAL A 65 -7.82 -32.05 48.04
C VAL A 65 -6.52 -31.32 48.33
N LYS A 66 -5.59 -31.31 47.38
CA LYS A 66 -4.28 -30.64 47.49
C LYS A 66 -4.02 -29.76 46.28
N ASP A 67 -3.43 -28.58 46.51
CA ASP A 67 -2.87 -27.74 45.45
C ASP A 67 -1.54 -28.34 44.97
N VAL A 68 -1.49 -28.76 43.71
CA VAL A 68 -0.29 -29.31 43.09
C VAL A 68 0.20 -28.38 42.00
N ARG A 69 1.52 -28.15 41.97
CA ARG A 69 2.16 -27.38 40.90
C ARG A 69 2.24 -28.21 39.63
N PHE A 70 2.03 -27.57 38.50
CA PHE A 70 2.19 -28.19 37.19
C PHE A 70 3.18 -27.42 36.33
N THR A 71 3.76 -28.14 35.37
CA THR A 71 4.44 -27.58 34.21
C THR A 71 3.89 -28.31 32.99
N LEU A 72 3.39 -27.55 32.02
CA LEU A 72 2.66 -28.05 30.88
C LEU A 72 3.19 -27.35 29.63
N GLU A 73 3.79 -28.12 28.71
CA GLU A 73 4.20 -27.63 27.41
C GLU A 73 3.05 -27.82 26.41
N LEU A 74 2.72 -26.74 25.70
CA LEU A 74 1.73 -26.76 24.63
C LEU A 74 2.41 -26.92 23.28
N GLU A 75 1.77 -27.68 22.39
CA GLU A 75 2.19 -27.88 21.02
C GLU A 75 2.01 -26.59 20.21
N MET A 76 3.08 -25.81 20.11
CA MET A 76 3.10 -24.50 19.46
C MET A 76 2.49 -24.51 18.05
N GLN A 77 2.85 -25.49 17.20
CA GLN A 77 2.42 -25.52 15.80
C GLN A 77 0.88 -25.58 15.69
N THR A 78 0.24 -26.43 16.50
CA THR A 78 -1.21 -26.53 16.53
C THR A 78 -1.85 -25.23 17.05
N ILE A 79 -1.27 -24.59 18.06
CA ILE A 79 -1.82 -23.32 18.59
C ILE A 79 -1.75 -22.19 17.56
N ILE A 80 -0.66 -22.07 16.79
CA ILE A 80 -0.51 -21.00 15.79
C ILE A 80 -1.38 -21.21 14.54
N GLU A 81 -1.76 -22.45 14.23
CA GLU A 81 -2.66 -22.76 13.13
C GLU A 81 -4.13 -22.47 13.48
N HIS A 82 -4.47 -22.45 14.78
CA HIS A 82 -5.84 -22.32 15.27
C HIS A 82 -6.03 -21.06 16.13
N VAL A 83 -5.50 -19.91 15.67
CA VAL A 83 -5.54 -18.62 16.40
C VAL A 83 -6.94 -18.20 16.86
N ASP A 84 -7.96 -18.58 16.09
CA ASP A 84 -9.37 -18.24 16.36
C ASP A 84 -10.07 -19.17 17.36
N GLU A 85 -9.42 -20.25 17.77
CA GLU A 85 -9.97 -21.27 18.65
C GLU A 85 -9.57 -21.06 20.13
N HIS A 86 -10.02 -22.00 20.97
CA HIS A 86 -9.74 -22.02 22.40
C HIS A 86 -9.14 -23.37 22.80
N VAL A 87 -8.14 -23.32 23.66
CA VAL A 87 -7.62 -24.49 24.36
C VAL A 87 -8.44 -24.70 25.63
N SER A 88 -9.06 -25.86 25.75
CA SER A 88 -9.75 -26.31 26.96
C SER A 88 -8.75 -27.06 27.86
N PHE A 89 -8.69 -26.68 29.13
CA PHE A 89 -7.88 -27.36 30.13
C PHE A 89 -8.76 -28.30 30.95
N VAL A 90 -8.44 -29.57 30.90
CA VAL A 90 -9.22 -30.66 31.49
C VAL A 90 -8.37 -31.37 32.54
N LEU A 91 -8.91 -31.54 33.74
CA LEU A 91 -8.31 -32.39 34.75
C LEU A 91 -8.96 -33.78 34.70
N VAL A 92 -8.13 -34.80 34.55
CA VAL A 92 -8.50 -36.19 34.77
C VAL A 92 -7.92 -36.61 36.11
N ASN A 93 -8.78 -36.68 37.13
CA ASN A 93 -8.49 -37.19 38.47
C ASN A 93 -9.47 -38.36 38.73
N HIS A 94 -10.16 -38.41 39.87
CA HIS A 94 -11.30 -39.29 40.12
C HIS A 94 -12.44 -39.07 39.13
N PHE A 95 -12.57 -37.84 38.60
CA PHE A 95 -13.52 -37.45 37.58
C PHE A 95 -12.83 -36.70 36.44
N HIS A 96 -13.48 -36.66 35.27
CA HIS A 96 -13.16 -35.78 34.16
C HIS A 96 -13.80 -34.41 34.42
N LYS A 97 -13.00 -33.34 34.45
CA LYS A 97 -13.49 -31.99 34.74
C LYS A 97 -12.86 -30.94 33.83
N ASP A 98 -13.72 -30.14 33.19
CA ASP A 98 -13.31 -28.92 32.49
C ASP A 98 -12.98 -27.84 33.52
N LEU A 99 -11.75 -27.32 33.48
CA LEU A 99 -11.29 -26.29 34.41
C LEU A 99 -11.48 -24.89 33.83
N THR A 100 -10.97 -24.65 32.62
CA THR A 100 -11.02 -23.33 31.98
C THR A 100 -10.78 -23.44 30.48
N ARG A 101 -11.05 -22.36 29.75
CA ARG A 101 -10.72 -22.19 28.34
C ARG A 101 -9.91 -20.92 28.14
N ILE A 102 -8.85 -21.01 27.33
CA ILE A 102 -8.00 -19.87 26.99
C ILE A 102 -7.93 -19.76 25.47
N SER A 103 -8.12 -18.55 24.93
CA SER A 103 -8.01 -18.36 23.48
C SER A 103 -6.58 -18.62 23.00
N CYS A 104 -6.42 -19.21 21.82
CA CYS A 104 -5.11 -19.38 21.20
C CYS A 104 -4.42 -18.03 20.99
N ALA A 105 -5.18 -16.99 20.65
CA ALA A 105 -4.67 -15.62 20.54
C ALA A 105 -4.03 -15.12 21.84
N ASP A 106 -4.67 -15.32 23.00
CA ASP A 106 -4.09 -14.93 24.29
C ASP A 106 -2.83 -15.76 24.61
N LEU A 107 -2.83 -17.07 24.35
CA LEU A 107 -1.65 -17.93 24.54
C LEU A 107 -0.46 -17.46 23.70
N ILE A 108 -0.69 -17.08 22.44
CA ILE A 108 0.35 -16.54 21.57
C ILE A 108 0.86 -15.21 22.13
N LEU A 109 -0.02 -14.23 22.39
CA LEU A 109 0.39 -12.90 22.85
C LEU A 109 1.09 -12.91 24.20
N ASN A 110 0.68 -13.77 25.12
CA ASN A 110 1.37 -13.97 26.39
C ASN A 110 2.79 -14.52 26.21
N SER A 111 3.05 -15.25 25.12
CA SER A 111 4.37 -15.80 24.80
C SER A 111 5.33 -14.76 24.22
N VAL A 112 4.82 -13.83 23.40
CA VAL A 112 5.66 -13.02 22.49
C VAL A 112 5.54 -11.51 22.69
N GLY A 113 4.51 -11.05 23.41
CA GLY A 113 4.20 -9.64 23.64
C GLY A 113 2.99 -9.14 22.83
N GLY A 114 2.49 -7.97 23.23
CA GLY A 114 1.38 -7.29 22.57
C GLY A 114 1.82 -6.35 21.44
N TYR A 115 0.98 -5.35 21.16
CA TYR A 115 1.14 -4.37 20.08
C TYR A 115 2.46 -3.59 20.12
N GLU A 116 2.87 -3.09 21.28
CA GLU A 116 4.13 -2.33 21.42
C GLU A 116 5.35 -3.15 20.98
N GLU A 117 5.33 -4.45 21.22
CA GLU A 117 6.42 -5.34 20.81
C GLU A 117 6.38 -5.64 19.31
N ILE A 118 5.18 -5.65 18.70
CA ILE A 118 5.04 -5.72 17.24
C ILE A 118 5.70 -4.50 16.61
N LEU A 119 5.43 -3.28 17.09
CA LEU A 119 5.97 -2.07 16.47
C LEU A 119 7.50 -1.99 16.50
N LYS A 120 8.15 -2.55 17.53
CA LYS A 120 9.63 -2.64 17.58
C LYS A 120 10.19 -3.59 16.52
N ARG A 121 9.48 -4.67 16.22
CA ARG A 121 9.87 -5.72 15.26
C ARG A 121 9.41 -5.43 13.84
N ALA A 122 8.31 -4.69 13.68
CA ALA A 122 7.63 -4.43 12.43
C ALA A 122 7.10 -2.98 12.46
N PRO A 123 7.96 -1.99 12.19
CA PRO A 123 7.62 -0.56 12.36
C PRO A 123 6.53 -0.07 11.39
N SER A 124 6.28 -0.83 10.32
CA SER A 124 5.20 -0.60 9.37
C SER A 124 4.06 -1.61 9.54
N TYR A 125 3.89 -2.21 10.72
CA TYR A 125 2.75 -3.10 10.99
C TYR A 125 1.42 -2.43 10.59
N GLY A 126 0.57 -3.18 9.88
CA GLY A 126 -0.67 -2.68 9.33
C GLY A 126 -0.48 -1.87 8.04
N PHE A 127 0.67 -1.99 7.37
CA PHE A 127 0.92 -1.30 6.11
C PHE A 127 -0.11 -1.73 5.05
N ILE A 128 -0.85 -0.75 4.56
CA ILE A 128 -1.75 -0.87 3.42
C ILE A 128 -1.19 0.08 2.37
N GLY A 129 -0.88 -0.46 1.20
CA GLY A 129 -0.28 0.29 0.09
C GLY A 129 -1.10 1.50 -0.33
N GLY A 130 -0.49 2.39 -1.12
CA GLY A 130 -1.13 3.61 -1.61
C GLY A 130 -1.25 3.68 -3.13
N GLY A 131 -0.79 2.67 -3.86
CA GLY A 131 -0.88 2.61 -5.32
C GLY A 131 -2.29 2.27 -5.83
N LYS A 132 -2.58 2.55 -7.10
CA LYS A 132 -3.86 2.17 -7.75
C LYS A 132 -4.04 0.64 -7.81
N TYR A 133 -2.94 -0.09 -7.78
CA TYR A 133 -2.90 -1.56 -7.90
C TYR A 133 -2.54 -2.26 -6.59
N GLU A 134 -2.57 -1.53 -5.47
CA GLU A 134 -2.21 -2.05 -4.14
C GLU A 134 -3.29 -1.73 -3.09
N PRO A 135 -4.59 -1.96 -3.37
CA PRO A 135 -5.61 -1.77 -2.33
C PRO A 135 -5.51 -2.87 -1.27
N LEU A 136 -5.99 -2.57 -0.06
CA LEU A 136 -6.46 -3.62 0.84
C LEU A 136 -7.72 -4.23 0.23
N THR A 137 -7.64 -5.48 -0.21
CA THR A 137 -8.79 -6.23 -0.75
C THR A 137 -9.37 -7.14 0.34
N LEU A 138 -10.67 -6.99 0.61
CA LEU A 138 -11.43 -7.78 1.57
C LEU A 138 -12.52 -8.55 0.83
N GLU A 139 -12.44 -9.88 0.85
CA GLU A 139 -13.49 -10.75 0.31
C GLU A 139 -14.70 -10.78 1.24
N VAL A 140 -15.90 -10.67 0.67
CA VAL A 140 -17.17 -10.57 1.41
C VAL A 140 -18.13 -11.69 1.01
N ASN A 141 -18.44 -11.78 -0.28
CA ASN A 141 -19.31 -12.81 -0.90
C ASN A 141 -20.66 -13.04 -0.17
N LYS A 142 -21.35 -11.96 0.21
CA LYS A 142 -22.69 -12.00 0.83
C LYS A 142 -23.50 -10.71 0.65
N ALA A 143 -24.78 -10.77 0.97
CA ALA A 143 -25.67 -9.61 1.02
C ALA A 143 -25.34 -8.73 2.23
N VAL A 144 -25.15 -7.44 1.99
CA VAL A 144 -24.71 -6.44 2.98
C VAL A 144 -25.69 -5.27 2.97
N LYS A 145 -26.13 -4.89 4.16
CA LYS A 145 -27.00 -3.73 4.40
C LYS A 145 -26.20 -2.47 4.71
N SER A 146 -25.08 -2.60 5.43
CA SER A 146 -24.16 -1.47 5.63
C SER A 146 -22.72 -1.91 5.81
N LEU A 147 -21.79 -1.01 5.48
CA LEU A 147 -20.35 -1.13 5.64
C LEU A 147 -19.87 0.03 6.51
N LYS A 148 -19.14 -0.27 7.59
CA LYS A 148 -18.54 0.72 8.47
C LYS A 148 -17.02 0.54 8.52
N MET A 149 -16.30 1.62 8.35
CA MET A 149 -14.85 1.69 8.54
C MET A 149 -14.54 2.66 9.67
N THR A 150 -13.64 2.27 10.57
CA THR A 150 -13.26 3.06 11.76
C THR A 150 -11.75 3.06 11.91
N ILE A 151 -11.16 4.17 12.33
CA ILE A 151 -9.80 4.16 12.87
C ILE A 151 -9.90 3.95 14.38
N ALA A 152 -9.52 2.77 14.87
CA ALA A 152 -9.64 2.37 16.27
C ALA A 152 -8.56 3.02 17.15
N GLN A 153 -8.57 4.35 17.21
CA GLN A 153 -7.60 5.16 17.96
C GLN A 153 -8.21 6.51 18.36
N GLU A 154 -7.89 6.96 19.58
CA GLU A 154 -8.18 8.32 20.04
C GLU A 154 -7.32 9.36 19.32
N LYS A 155 -7.86 10.57 19.13
CA LYS A 155 -7.18 11.70 18.49
C LYS A 155 -6.52 11.29 17.16
N ALA A 156 -7.32 10.73 16.27
CA ALA A 156 -6.89 10.22 14.98
C ALA A 156 -7.59 10.96 13.82
N PHE A 157 -7.05 10.74 12.62
CA PHE A 157 -7.69 11.15 11.37
C PHE A 157 -8.01 9.88 10.58
N PHE A 158 -9.19 9.80 9.98
CA PHE A 158 -9.49 8.83 8.94
C PHE A 158 -9.25 9.48 7.58
N ASN A 159 -8.26 8.97 6.84
CA ASN A 159 -7.88 9.50 5.54
C ASN A 159 -7.49 8.39 4.56
N ILE A 160 -8.26 8.25 3.48
CA ILE A 160 -8.05 7.28 2.39
C ILE A 160 -8.25 7.96 1.03
N ARG A 161 -7.69 7.37 -0.02
CA ARG A 161 -7.77 7.92 -1.39
C ARG A 161 -9.00 7.44 -2.15
N ASP A 162 -9.36 6.16 -2.03
CA ASP A 162 -10.47 5.58 -2.77
C ASP A 162 -11.08 4.41 -2.01
N LEU A 163 -12.38 4.23 -2.20
CA LEU A 163 -13.15 3.08 -1.75
C LEU A 163 -13.90 2.51 -2.96
N CYS A 164 -13.59 1.27 -3.33
CA CYS A 164 -14.28 0.55 -4.37
C CYS A 164 -15.03 -0.64 -3.75
N ILE A 165 -16.34 -0.70 -3.99
CA ILE A 165 -17.20 -1.80 -3.56
C ILE A 165 -17.65 -2.53 -4.81
N VAL A 166 -17.42 -3.83 -4.87
CA VAL A 166 -17.70 -4.64 -6.06
C VAL A 166 -18.90 -5.54 -5.81
N GLY A 167 -19.92 -5.40 -6.66
CA GLY A 167 -21.16 -6.15 -6.56
C GLY A 167 -21.06 -7.59 -7.06
N GLY A 168 -22.18 -8.33 -6.97
CA GLY A 168 -22.31 -9.70 -7.47
C GLY A 168 -22.07 -9.89 -8.98
N ASN A 169 -22.24 -8.82 -9.75
CA ASN A 169 -21.95 -8.79 -11.19
C ASN A 169 -20.47 -8.54 -11.52
N GLY A 170 -19.60 -8.39 -10.51
CA GLY A 170 -18.19 -8.09 -10.68
C GLY A 170 -17.89 -6.63 -11.04
N GLN A 171 -18.89 -5.75 -11.08
CA GLN A 171 -18.72 -4.32 -11.36
C GLN A 171 -18.73 -3.48 -10.08
N ARG A 172 -18.15 -2.27 -10.17
CA ARG A 172 -18.20 -1.28 -9.10
C ARG A 172 -19.66 -0.88 -8.85
N ILE A 173 -20.10 -0.90 -7.59
CA ILE A 173 -21.39 -0.35 -7.19
C ILE A 173 -21.32 1.17 -7.39
N ALA A 174 -22.18 1.68 -8.28
CA ALA A 174 -22.30 3.11 -8.52
C ALA A 174 -22.92 3.81 -7.32
N ILE A 175 -22.56 5.06 -7.12
CA ILE A 175 -23.27 5.92 -6.18
C ILE A 175 -24.49 6.47 -6.91
N ASP A 176 -25.67 6.07 -6.45
CA ASP A 176 -26.95 6.60 -6.86
C ASP A 176 -27.81 6.94 -5.64
N HIS A 177 -29.11 7.12 -5.84
CA HIS A 177 -30.06 7.44 -4.77
C HIS A 177 -30.22 6.31 -3.73
N ASN A 178 -29.78 5.08 -4.01
CA ASN A 178 -29.94 3.92 -3.14
C ASN A 178 -28.76 3.71 -2.19
N VAL A 179 -27.78 4.62 -2.17
CA VAL A 179 -26.58 4.55 -1.33
C VAL A 179 -26.45 5.83 -0.51
N SER A 180 -26.51 5.69 0.82
CA SER A 180 -26.26 6.79 1.74
C SER A 180 -24.85 6.68 2.34
N LEU A 181 -24.19 7.82 2.52
CA LEU A 181 -22.86 7.90 3.10
C LEU A 181 -22.88 8.84 4.30
N ASN A 182 -22.49 8.31 5.45
CA ASN A 182 -22.44 9.00 6.72
C ASN A 182 -21.02 8.95 7.28
N CYS A 183 -20.59 9.97 8.00
CA CYS A 183 -19.28 9.98 8.66
C CYS A 183 -19.35 10.69 10.00
N SER A 184 -18.35 10.46 10.85
CA SER A 184 -18.20 11.20 12.12
C SER A 184 -17.93 12.68 11.89
N SER A 185 -17.03 12.98 10.94
CA SER A 185 -16.70 14.34 10.51
C SER A 185 -16.01 14.35 9.15
N SER A 186 -15.94 15.51 8.51
CA SER A 186 -15.23 15.75 7.25
C SER A 186 -14.53 17.10 7.26
N HIS A 187 -13.35 17.19 6.64
CA HIS A 187 -12.68 18.47 6.34
C HIS A 187 -13.29 19.22 5.15
N ASN A 188 -14.01 18.51 4.29
CA ASN A 188 -14.78 19.12 3.22
C ASN A 188 -16.19 19.41 3.75
N ASP A 189 -16.66 20.65 3.64
CA ASP A 189 -17.96 21.09 4.16
C ASP A 189 -19.15 20.38 3.50
N ASP A 190 -18.95 19.79 2.30
CA ASP A 190 -19.87 18.83 1.71
C ASP A 190 -19.80 17.48 2.47
N LEU A 191 -20.64 17.36 3.49
CA LEU A 191 -20.90 16.13 4.24
C LEU A 191 -21.45 14.98 3.36
N THR A 192 -21.72 15.24 2.08
CA THR A 192 -22.28 14.31 1.08
C THR A 192 -21.22 13.51 0.32
N SER A 193 -19.98 13.38 0.83
CA SER A 193 -18.77 13.02 0.07
C SER A 193 -18.70 11.59 -0.52
N THR A 194 -19.63 11.30 -1.44
CA THR A 194 -19.58 10.28 -2.49
C THR A 194 -18.24 10.28 -3.24
N ASN A 195 -17.52 11.41 -3.19
CA ASN A 195 -16.13 11.61 -3.56
C ASN A 195 -15.19 10.44 -3.25
N VAL A 196 -15.32 9.79 -2.09
CA VAL A 196 -14.44 8.67 -1.73
C VAL A 196 -14.63 7.45 -2.62
N MET A 197 -15.84 7.21 -3.15
CA MET A 197 -16.07 6.17 -4.17
C MET A 197 -16.02 6.72 -5.60
N GLN A 198 -15.47 7.92 -5.77
CA GLN A 198 -15.10 8.51 -7.06
C GLN A 198 -13.58 8.75 -7.14
N ALA A 199 -12.79 8.09 -6.27
CA ALA A 199 -11.34 8.28 -6.15
C ALA A 199 -10.87 9.71 -5.83
N LYS A 200 -11.73 10.53 -5.21
CA LYS A 200 -11.40 11.90 -4.76
C LYS A 200 -10.98 11.97 -3.28
N GLY A 201 -10.93 10.83 -2.60
CA GLY A 201 -10.49 10.70 -1.22
C GLY A 201 -11.54 11.06 -0.16
N PHE A 202 -11.19 10.73 1.08
CA PHE A 202 -11.92 11.08 2.30
C PHE A 202 -10.94 11.58 3.35
N HIS A 203 -11.32 12.58 4.13
CA HIS A 203 -10.52 13.10 5.24
C HIS A 203 -11.42 13.61 6.38
N SER A 204 -11.44 12.90 7.51
CA SER A 204 -12.14 13.35 8.73
C SER A 204 -11.38 14.47 9.43
N LYS A 205 -12.03 15.21 10.32
CA LYS A 205 -11.34 16.07 11.30
C LYS A 205 -10.56 15.21 12.31
N LEU A 206 -9.72 15.86 13.11
CA LEU A 206 -9.05 15.20 14.25
C LEU A 206 -10.09 14.93 15.35
N GLU A 207 -10.34 13.67 15.64
CA GLU A 207 -11.35 13.25 16.62
C GLU A 207 -11.04 11.87 17.19
N ASP A 208 -11.82 11.44 18.18
CA ASP A 208 -11.71 10.09 18.74
C ASP A 208 -12.51 9.11 17.87
N TYR A 209 -11.86 8.02 17.45
CA TYR A 209 -12.47 6.93 16.69
C TYR A 209 -13.22 7.40 15.41
N PRO A 210 -12.56 8.15 14.49
CA PRO A 210 -13.22 8.64 13.29
C PRO A 210 -13.71 7.48 12.41
N TRP A 211 -14.89 7.65 11.80
CA TRP A 211 -15.54 6.59 11.03
C TRP A 211 -16.25 7.10 9.77
N LEU A 212 -16.41 6.18 8.82
CA LEU A 212 -17.16 6.31 7.57
C LEU A 212 -18.10 5.11 7.46
N ARG A 213 -19.39 5.36 7.24
CA ARG A 213 -20.44 4.34 7.08
C ARG A 213 -21.13 4.52 5.74
N ILE A 214 -21.30 3.43 5.02
CA ILE A 214 -22.08 3.34 3.78
C ILE A 214 -23.29 2.46 4.07
N GLU A 215 -24.48 2.96 3.79
CA GLU A 215 -25.72 2.21 3.96
C GLU A 215 -26.41 2.07 2.61
N PHE A 216 -26.93 0.87 2.37
CA PHE A 216 -27.68 0.57 1.16
C PHE A 216 -29.18 0.59 1.51
N GLU A 217 -29.98 1.32 0.73
CA GLU A 217 -31.44 1.35 0.92
C GLU A 217 -32.02 -0.07 0.81
N GLU A 218 -31.53 -0.83 -0.18
CA GLU A 218 -31.78 -2.26 -0.35
C GLU A 218 -30.45 -3.04 -0.22
N PRO A 219 -30.41 -4.16 0.51
CA PRO A 219 -29.19 -4.94 0.69
C PRO A 219 -28.53 -5.32 -0.64
N GLN A 220 -27.22 -5.08 -0.74
CA GLN A 220 -26.44 -5.35 -1.93
C GLN A 220 -25.60 -6.60 -1.76
N PHE A 221 -25.56 -7.47 -2.76
CA PHE A 221 -24.62 -8.58 -2.77
C PHE A 221 -23.22 -8.05 -3.11
N ILE A 222 -22.32 -8.08 -2.13
CA ILE A 222 -20.94 -7.60 -2.26
C ILE A 222 -20.01 -8.80 -2.41
N THR A 223 -19.21 -8.81 -3.46
CA THR A 223 -18.15 -9.83 -3.65
C THR A 223 -16.90 -9.43 -2.88
N ARG A 224 -16.42 -8.21 -3.06
CA ARG A 224 -15.24 -7.68 -2.34
C ARG A 224 -15.27 -6.17 -2.14
N ILE A 225 -14.45 -5.71 -1.20
CA ILE A 225 -14.19 -4.30 -0.90
C ILE A 225 -12.71 -4.01 -1.14
N GLU A 226 -12.40 -2.92 -1.82
CA GLU A 226 -11.04 -2.46 -2.12
C GLU A 226 -10.84 -1.06 -1.50
N ILE A 227 -9.89 -0.97 -0.56
CA ILE A 227 -9.55 0.28 0.14
C ILE A 227 -8.17 0.75 -0.32
N CYS A 228 -8.11 1.89 -0.99
CA CYS A 228 -6.85 2.51 -1.39
C CYS A 228 -6.40 3.53 -0.35
N ASN A 229 -5.25 3.28 0.28
CA ASN A 229 -4.65 4.24 1.20
C ASN A 229 -4.07 5.45 0.46
N ARG A 230 -3.66 6.47 1.22
CA ARG A 230 -2.80 7.53 0.71
C ARG A 230 -1.45 6.96 0.27
N ALA A 231 -0.88 7.55 -0.77
CA ALA A 231 0.45 7.20 -1.25
C ALA A 231 1.59 7.96 -0.55
N ASP A 232 1.29 8.95 0.29
CA ASP A 232 2.29 9.80 0.93
C ASP A 232 2.58 9.36 2.39
N ALA A 233 3.42 10.14 3.07
CA ALA A 233 3.82 9.88 4.46
C ALA A 233 2.64 9.83 5.45
N TYR A 234 1.45 10.31 5.08
CA TYR A 234 0.26 10.26 5.92
C TYR A 234 -0.52 8.94 5.80
N GLY A 235 -0.12 8.02 4.93
CA GLY A 235 -0.71 6.68 4.84
C GLY A 235 -0.70 5.91 6.17
N LYS A 236 0.22 6.23 7.08
CA LYS A 236 0.26 5.66 8.44
C LYS A 236 -1.00 5.89 9.28
N ARG A 237 -1.86 6.83 8.90
CA ARG A 237 -3.12 7.14 9.61
C ARG A 237 -4.13 5.98 9.56
N THR A 238 -4.00 5.04 8.61
CA THR A 238 -4.84 3.85 8.52
C THR A 238 -4.29 2.66 9.32
N ARG A 239 -3.24 2.84 10.12
CA ARG A 239 -2.60 1.74 10.88
C ARG A 239 -3.57 0.96 11.73
N ASN A 240 -4.57 1.62 12.32
CA ASN A 240 -5.59 1.04 13.19
C ASN A 240 -6.96 0.94 12.49
N LEU A 241 -6.96 0.68 11.17
CA LEU A 241 -8.19 0.53 10.40
C LEU A 241 -8.94 -0.73 10.83
N GLU A 242 -10.24 -0.57 11.05
CA GLU A 242 -11.22 -1.63 11.27
C GLU A 242 -12.33 -1.50 10.24
N VAL A 243 -12.76 -2.65 9.71
CA VAL A 243 -13.83 -2.75 8.70
C VAL A 243 -14.85 -3.76 9.17
N GLU A 244 -16.09 -3.31 9.27
CA GLU A 244 -17.25 -4.08 9.72
C GLU A 244 -18.35 -3.99 8.67
N ILE A 245 -19.16 -5.05 8.58
CA ILE A 245 -20.39 -5.04 7.78
C ILE A 245 -21.56 -5.53 8.61
N GLU A 246 -22.74 -5.01 8.29
CA GLU A 246 -24.03 -5.47 8.78
C GLU A 246 -24.74 -6.19 7.62
N ASP A 247 -25.17 -7.43 7.84
CA ASP A 247 -25.91 -8.21 6.83
C ASP A 247 -27.43 -7.96 6.86
N VAL A 248 -28.17 -8.73 6.07
CA VAL A 248 -29.64 -8.63 5.95
C VAL A 248 -30.38 -8.94 7.26
N ASP A 249 -29.75 -9.73 8.14
CA ASP A 249 -30.29 -10.12 9.45
C ASP A 249 -29.87 -9.15 10.55
N GLN A 250 -29.26 -8.01 10.19
CA GLN A 250 -28.70 -7.01 11.11
C GLN A 250 -27.58 -7.58 12.00
N GLN A 251 -26.90 -8.64 11.55
CA GLN A 251 -25.73 -9.16 12.26
C GLN A 251 -24.48 -8.43 11.80
N THR A 252 -23.74 -7.88 12.76
CA THR A 252 -22.45 -7.24 12.50
C THR A 252 -21.34 -8.27 12.48
N SER A 253 -20.48 -8.21 11.45
CA SER A 253 -19.26 -9.02 11.35
C SER A 253 -18.04 -8.16 11.02
N GLN A 254 -16.95 -8.38 11.75
CA GLN A 254 -15.66 -7.75 11.49
C GLN A 254 -14.99 -8.43 10.29
N LEU A 255 -14.82 -7.70 9.20
CA LEU A 255 -14.08 -8.18 8.01
C LEU A 255 -12.57 -8.02 8.17
N TYR A 256 -12.14 -6.92 8.79
CA TYR A 256 -10.74 -6.58 8.96
C TYR A 256 -10.53 -5.81 10.25
N SER A 257 -9.46 -6.11 10.95
CA SER A 257 -8.94 -5.29 12.04
C SER A 257 -7.43 -5.45 12.06
N SER A 258 -6.69 -4.37 12.19
CA SER A 258 -5.26 -4.42 12.49
C SER A 258 -4.97 -4.29 13.99
N SER A 259 -5.95 -3.87 14.79
CA SER A 259 -5.80 -3.54 16.21
C SER A 259 -6.27 -4.63 17.19
N SER A 260 -6.92 -5.69 16.71
CA SER A 260 -7.43 -6.75 17.59
C SER A 260 -6.32 -7.70 18.08
N LYS A 261 -6.52 -8.28 19.27
CA LYS A 261 -5.65 -9.35 19.79
C LYS A 261 -5.48 -10.51 18.80
N LYS A 262 -6.57 -10.90 18.13
CA LYS A 262 -6.54 -11.96 17.12
C LYS A 262 -5.65 -11.57 15.93
N SER A 263 -5.71 -10.31 15.49
CA SER A 263 -4.86 -9.80 14.42
C SER A 263 -3.38 -9.82 14.79
N TYR A 264 -3.05 -9.39 16.01
CA TYR A 264 -1.68 -9.48 16.54
C TYR A 264 -1.19 -10.94 16.60
N ALA A 265 -2.02 -11.85 17.10
CA ALA A 265 -1.67 -13.27 17.19
C ALA A 265 -1.50 -13.91 15.80
N ARG A 266 -2.35 -13.58 14.82
CA ARG A 266 -2.19 -14.00 13.41
C ARG A 266 -0.91 -13.45 12.81
N PHE A 267 -0.54 -12.21 13.13
CA PHE A 267 0.72 -11.62 12.68
C PHE A 267 1.94 -12.39 13.20
N TYR A 268 1.97 -12.71 14.50
CA TYR A 268 3.02 -13.54 15.07
C TYR A 268 3.04 -14.97 14.54
N SER A 269 1.87 -15.56 14.31
CA SER A 269 1.77 -16.90 13.70
C SER A 269 2.41 -16.91 12.32
N ARG A 270 2.20 -15.85 11.50
CA ARG A 270 2.88 -15.69 10.21
C ARG A 270 4.38 -15.47 10.35
N ILE A 271 4.85 -14.71 11.35
CA ILE A 271 6.28 -14.61 11.64
C ILE A 271 6.88 -15.99 11.91
N MET A 272 6.24 -16.80 12.76
CA MET A 272 6.73 -18.14 13.08
C MET A 272 6.69 -19.06 11.85
N GLN A 273 5.65 -18.97 11.02
CA GLN A 273 5.50 -19.74 9.79
C GLN A 273 6.62 -19.45 8.78
N TYR A 274 6.99 -18.19 8.58
CA TYR A 274 8.00 -17.82 7.58
C TYR A 274 9.42 -17.78 8.16
N GLY A 275 9.57 -17.40 9.44
CA GLY A 275 10.86 -17.15 10.07
C GLY A 275 11.30 -18.21 11.06
N GLY A 276 10.46 -19.18 11.40
CA GLY A 276 10.69 -20.08 12.53
C GLY A 276 10.47 -19.40 13.88
N ALA A 277 10.06 -20.17 14.89
CA ALA A 277 9.78 -19.63 16.21
C ALA A 277 11.04 -19.18 16.96
N GLU A 278 12.18 -19.80 16.67
CA GLU A 278 13.47 -19.49 17.29
C GLU A 278 13.89 -18.04 17.10
N ILE A 279 13.54 -17.45 15.96
CA ILE A 279 13.92 -16.06 15.67
C ILE A 279 13.18 -15.10 16.61
N LEU A 280 11.94 -15.43 16.98
CA LEU A 280 11.10 -14.58 17.81
C LEU A 280 11.45 -14.68 19.29
N PHE A 281 11.80 -15.87 19.76
CA PHE A 281 12.09 -16.12 21.18
C PHE A 281 13.55 -15.89 21.57
N ASN A 282 14.49 -15.98 20.62
CA ASN A 282 15.93 -15.96 20.93
C ASN A 282 16.65 -14.67 20.46
N CYS A 283 15.95 -13.70 19.87
CA CYS A 283 16.56 -12.47 19.37
C CYS A 283 16.04 -11.23 20.10
N SER A 284 16.89 -10.21 20.22
CA SER A 284 16.45 -8.85 20.50
C SER A 284 15.57 -8.33 19.34
N ALA A 285 14.83 -7.23 19.52
CA ALA A 285 13.99 -6.69 18.44
C ALA A 285 14.82 -6.25 17.21
N GLU A 286 16.01 -5.70 17.42
CA GLU A 286 16.91 -5.28 16.34
C GLU A 286 17.51 -6.49 15.61
N ASP A 287 18.07 -7.45 16.37
CA ASP A 287 18.60 -8.70 15.80
C ASP A 287 17.51 -9.51 15.07
N PHE A 288 16.29 -9.47 15.60
CA PHE A 288 15.12 -10.11 15.00
C PHE A 288 14.90 -9.56 13.59
N ARG A 289 14.85 -8.23 13.44
CA ARG A 289 14.56 -7.59 12.15
C ARG A 289 15.59 -7.95 11.11
N GLU A 290 16.87 -7.84 11.43
CA GLU A 290 17.94 -8.17 10.49
C GLU A 290 17.87 -9.63 10.04
N LYS A 291 17.80 -10.58 10.99
CA LYS A 291 17.71 -12.01 10.66
C LYS A 291 16.42 -12.37 9.92
N PHE A 292 15.31 -11.72 10.24
CA PHE A 292 14.02 -12.02 9.63
C PHE A 292 13.95 -11.48 8.21
N LEU A 293 14.47 -10.28 7.93
CA LEU A 293 14.58 -9.77 6.57
C LEU A 293 15.49 -10.67 5.69
N VAL A 294 16.59 -11.19 6.22
CA VAL A 294 17.42 -12.17 5.50
C VAL A 294 16.62 -13.42 5.13
N LYS A 295 15.85 -13.98 6.07
CA LYS A 295 14.96 -15.12 5.78
C LYS A 295 13.88 -14.76 4.75
N LEU A 296 13.29 -13.57 4.83
CA LEU A 296 12.30 -13.11 3.85
C LEU A 296 12.89 -12.95 2.45
N ILE A 297 14.11 -12.41 2.31
CA ILE A 297 14.81 -12.28 1.03
C ILE A 297 15.02 -13.66 0.40
N ASP A 298 15.46 -14.64 1.20
CA ASP A 298 15.64 -16.02 0.74
C ASP A 298 14.31 -16.63 0.26
N LEU A 299 13.25 -16.53 1.07
CA LEU A 299 11.92 -17.03 0.73
C LEU A 299 11.36 -16.37 -0.54
N LEU A 300 11.43 -15.05 -0.63
CA LEU A 300 10.92 -14.27 -1.77
C LEU A 300 11.72 -14.51 -3.05
N SER A 301 12.99 -14.92 -2.94
CA SER A 301 13.83 -15.23 -4.09
C SER A 301 13.57 -16.63 -4.67
N HIS A 302 13.13 -17.58 -3.84
CA HIS A 302 12.99 -18.99 -4.23
C HIS A 302 11.55 -19.51 -4.36
N LYS A 303 10.57 -18.90 -3.69
CA LYS A 303 9.17 -19.30 -3.86
C LYS A 303 8.66 -18.87 -5.23
N GLU A 304 8.37 -19.86 -6.09
CA GLU A 304 7.42 -19.66 -7.17
C GLU A 304 6.05 -19.37 -6.56
N ASP A 305 5.46 -18.29 -7.05
CA ASP A 305 4.17 -17.72 -6.72
C ASP A 305 3.14 -18.81 -6.35
N ASP A 306 2.83 -18.99 -5.06
CA ASP A 306 1.86 -19.99 -4.57
C ASP A 306 0.40 -19.55 -4.80
N GLY A 307 0.18 -18.67 -5.79
CA GLY A 307 -1.11 -18.13 -6.18
C GLY A 307 -1.68 -17.09 -5.20
N GLY A 308 -0.98 -16.81 -4.10
CA GLY A 308 -1.37 -15.78 -3.14
C GLY A 308 -0.26 -14.78 -2.93
N ASN A 309 -0.46 -13.53 -3.38
CA ASN A 309 0.41 -12.36 -3.13
C ASN A 309 0.65 -12.04 -1.64
N SER A 310 0.35 -12.95 -0.71
CA SER A 310 0.35 -12.73 0.73
C SER A 310 1.73 -12.48 1.33
N LEU A 311 2.78 -13.21 0.92
CA LEU A 311 4.13 -13.06 1.47
C LEU A 311 4.79 -11.72 1.07
N PRO A 312 4.80 -11.30 -0.22
CA PRO A 312 5.34 -9.99 -0.59
C PRO A 312 4.69 -8.84 0.19
N HIS A 313 3.37 -8.83 0.33
CA HIS A 313 2.66 -7.79 1.11
C HIS A 313 2.98 -7.89 2.61
N PHE A 314 3.08 -9.11 3.15
CA PHE A 314 3.45 -9.31 4.55
C PHE A 314 4.83 -8.74 4.88
N ALA A 315 5.80 -8.90 3.97
CA ALA A 315 7.16 -8.39 4.14
C ALA A 315 7.23 -6.85 4.33
N LEU A 316 6.28 -6.09 3.76
CA LEU A 316 6.24 -4.63 3.89
C LEU A 316 6.06 -4.14 5.34
N ASN A 317 5.46 -4.97 6.21
CA ASN A 317 5.27 -4.63 7.63
C ASN A 317 6.62 -4.43 8.36
N PHE A 318 7.69 -5.03 7.85
CA PHE A 318 9.02 -5.02 8.48
C PHE A 318 9.92 -3.88 7.98
N LEU A 319 9.49 -3.12 6.98
CA LEU A 319 10.24 -2.00 6.42
C LEU A 319 10.05 -0.73 7.26
N SER A 320 11.03 0.16 7.31
CA SER A 320 10.99 1.40 8.10
C SER A 320 10.17 2.54 7.46
N ILE A 321 9.13 2.20 6.68
CA ILE A 321 8.27 3.17 5.98
C ILE A 321 7.55 4.08 6.98
N TRP A 322 7.00 3.50 8.05
CA TRP A 322 6.32 4.23 9.11
C TRP A 322 7.08 4.27 10.43
N ALA A 323 8.37 3.90 10.42
CA ALA A 323 9.24 4.07 11.58
C ALA A 323 9.35 5.55 11.95
N GLU A 324 9.71 5.88 13.18
CA GLU A 324 10.08 7.26 13.54
C GLU A 324 11.55 7.50 13.19
N GLU A 325 12.42 6.61 13.65
CA GLU A 325 13.86 6.66 13.43
C GLU A 325 14.27 6.00 12.11
N ALA A 326 15.47 6.34 11.63
CA ALA A 326 16.07 5.69 10.48
C ALA A 326 16.73 4.36 10.91
N PRO A 327 16.63 3.30 10.09
CA PRO A 327 17.33 2.05 10.39
C PRO A 327 18.85 2.21 10.31
N SER A 328 19.59 1.26 10.89
CA SER A 328 21.03 1.13 10.67
C SER A 328 21.35 0.93 9.19
N ALA A 329 22.57 1.24 8.76
CA ALA A 329 22.96 1.10 7.36
C ALA A 329 22.87 -0.35 6.83
N SER A 330 23.13 -1.36 7.68
CA SER A 330 22.96 -2.77 7.32
C SER A 330 21.49 -3.10 7.07
N LEU A 331 20.62 -2.72 8.02
CA LEU A 331 19.20 -2.97 7.96
C LEU A 331 18.53 -2.23 6.79
N HIS A 332 18.93 -0.97 6.54
CA HIS A 332 18.46 -0.17 5.41
C HIS A 332 18.69 -0.86 4.06
N LYS A 333 19.87 -1.48 3.88
CA LYS A 333 20.18 -2.23 2.65
C LYS A 333 19.27 -3.44 2.47
N LEU A 334 19.00 -4.18 3.55
CA LEU A 334 18.08 -5.33 3.53
C LEU A 334 16.65 -4.89 3.23
N GLU A 335 16.22 -3.75 3.79
CA GLU A 335 14.91 -3.16 3.51
C GLU A 335 14.74 -2.81 2.01
N ILE A 336 15.76 -2.23 1.38
CA ILE A 336 15.75 -1.95 -0.06
C ILE A 336 15.69 -3.25 -0.88
N GLU A 337 16.39 -4.31 -0.46
CA GLU A 337 16.35 -5.61 -1.15
C GLU A 337 14.98 -6.30 -1.05
N VAL A 338 14.34 -6.25 0.12
CA VAL A 338 12.96 -6.73 0.30
C VAL A 338 11.99 -5.90 -0.56
N LEU A 339 12.13 -4.58 -0.60
CA LEU A 339 11.32 -3.73 -1.46
C LEU A 339 11.54 -4.06 -2.95
N ALA A 340 12.78 -4.34 -3.36
CA ALA A 340 13.09 -4.73 -4.74
C ALA A 340 12.43 -6.06 -5.13
N LEU A 341 12.46 -7.05 -4.25
CA LEU A 341 11.76 -8.33 -4.44
C LEU A 341 10.24 -8.15 -4.47
N TYR A 342 9.69 -7.34 -3.56
CA TYR A 342 8.26 -6.98 -3.58
C TYR A 342 7.87 -6.39 -4.94
N THR A 343 8.58 -5.37 -5.40
CA THR A 343 8.34 -4.75 -6.71
C THR A 343 8.50 -5.73 -7.85
N TYR A 344 9.52 -6.60 -7.83
CA TYR A 344 9.69 -7.64 -8.83
C TYR A 344 8.43 -8.52 -8.93
N HIS A 345 7.89 -8.99 -7.80
CA HIS A 345 6.67 -9.81 -7.76
C HIS A 345 5.45 -9.03 -8.26
N MET A 346 5.24 -7.80 -7.78
CA MET A 346 4.11 -6.97 -8.20
C MET A 346 4.15 -6.60 -9.70
N THR A 347 5.35 -6.48 -10.27
CA THR A 347 5.56 -6.10 -11.67
C THR A 347 5.77 -7.29 -12.62
N LYS A 348 5.43 -8.51 -12.19
CA LYS A 348 5.44 -9.69 -13.06
C LYS A 348 4.35 -9.62 -14.15
N SER A 349 3.16 -9.13 -13.80
CA SER A 349 1.99 -9.12 -14.68
C SER A 349 1.67 -7.75 -15.27
N LYS A 350 1.89 -6.67 -14.51
CA LYS A 350 1.59 -5.28 -14.92
C LYS A 350 2.63 -4.32 -14.38
N LEU A 351 3.02 -3.30 -15.15
CA LEU A 351 4.07 -2.33 -14.78
C LEU A 351 3.58 -1.12 -13.96
N GLY A 352 2.41 -1.16 -13.37
CA GLY A 352 1.92 -0.06 -12.52
C GLY A 352 2.42 -0.19 -11.09
N PHE A 353 3.44 0.57 -10.70
CA PHE A 353 3.95 0.59 -9.33
C PHE A 353 4.21 2.01 -8.85
N VAL A 354 3.60 2.38 -7.71
CA VAL A 354 3.73 3.73 -7.15
C VAL A 354 4.82 3.72 -6.07
N LEU A 355 5.84 4.56 -6.24
CA LEU A 355 7.01 4.57 -5.35
C LEU A 355 6.86 5.49 -4.13
N VAL A 356 5.96 6.47 -4.20
CA VAL A 356 5.78 7.50 -3.15
C VAL A 356 5.61 6.93 -1.74
N PRO A 357 4.87 5.81 -1.52
CA PRO A 357 4.75 5.22 -0.18
C PRO A 357 6.09 4.86 0.44
N PHE A 358 7.10 4.58 -0.38
CA PHE A 358 8.43 4.12 0.03
C PHE A 358 9.47 5.26 0.09
N SER A 359 9.05 6.51 -0.10
CA SER A 359 9.93 7.70 -0.12
C SER A 359 10.85 7.84 1.10
N LYS A 360 10.43 7.35 2.28
CA LYS A 360 11.27 7.37 3.49
C LYS A 360 12.50 6.45 3.37
N ILE A 361 12.37 5.33 2.69
CA ILE A 361 13.44 4.35 2.45
C ILE A 361 14.22 4.74 1.19
N LEU A 362 13.51 5.19 0.15
CA LEU A 362 14.08 5.68 -1.10
C LEU A 362 14.39 7.19 -1.00
N SER A 363 15.17 7.57 0.01
CA SER A 363 15.30 8.98 0.41
C SER A 363 16.48 9.73 -0.21
N THR A 364 17.39 9.01 -0.88
CA THR A 364 18.55 9.57 -1.58
C THR A 364 18.63 9.06 -3.02
N ARG A 365 19.40 9.74 -3.88
CA ARG A 365 19.72 9.27 -5.24
C ARG A 365 20.34 7.87 -5.21
N ARG A 366 21.25 7.64 -4.25
CA ARG A 366 21.90 6.34 -4.04
C ARG A 366 20.92 5.23 -3.68
N ASP A 367 19.92 5.51 -2.84
CA ASP A 367 18.88 4.53 -2.48
C ASP A 367 18.07 4.11 -3.71
N LEU A 368 17.68 5.08 -4.54
CA LEU A 368 16.95 4.86 -5.78
C LEU A 368 17.76 4.04 -6.80
N ASP A 369 19.04 4.37 -6.99
CA ASP A 369 19.94 3.62 -7.87
C ASP A 369 20.14 2.17 -7.39
N LEU A 370 20.36 1.98 -6.09
CA LEU A 370 20.49 0.64 -5.50
C LEU A 370 19.21 -0.17 -5.66
N TYR A 371 18.06 0.46 -5.41
CA TYR A 371 16.75 -0.17 -5.59
C TYR A 371 16.51 -0.59 -7.04
N GLU A 372 16.73 0.30 -8.03
CA GLU A 372 16.60 -0.04 -9.45
C GLU A 372 17.52 -1.20 -9.86
N LEU A 373 18.77 -1.16 -9.41
CA LEU A 373 19.76 -2.21 -9.65
C LEU A 373 19.28 -3.56 -9.13
N LEU A 374 18.77 -3.61 -7.89
CA LEU A 374 18.30 -4.85 -7.26
C LEU A 374 17.04 -5.38 -7.94
N VAL A 375 16.07 -4.52 -8.28
CA VAL A 375 14.87 -4.95 -9.04
C VAL A 375 15.30 -5.57 -10.36
N ASN A 376 16.19 -4.91 -11.11
CA ASN A 376 16.66 -5.41 -12.40
C ASN A 376 17.49 -6.68 -12.28
N LYS A 377 18.29 -6.85 -11.22
CA LYS A 377 18.98 -8.12 -10.92
C LYS A 377 17.98 -9.29 -10.85
N HIS A 378 16.89 -9.13 -10.12
CA HIS A 378 15.85 -10.17 -10.02
C HIS A 378 15.10 -10.37 -11.34
N ARG A 379 14.81 -9.30 -12.08
CA ARG A 379 14.15 -9.40 -13.39
C ARG A 379 15.00 -10.15 -14.41
N VAL A 380 16.28 -9.80 -14.55
CA VAL A 380 17.23 -10.47 -15.46
C VAL A 380 17.41 -11.94 -15.09
N THR A 381 17.61 -12.25 -13.81
CA THR A 381 17.75 -13.64 -13.33
C THR A 381 16.53 -14.51 -13.69
N ASN A 382 15.36 -13.88 -13.80
CA ASN A 382 14.10 -14.53 -14.14
C ASN A 382 13.64 -14.27 -15.59
N ASN A 383 14.57 -13.94 -16.51
CA ASN A 383 14.30 -13.73 -17.94
C ASN A 383 13.21 -12.68 -18.23
N ARG A 384 13.13 -11.62 -17.43
CA ARG A 384 12.20 -10.50 -17.63
C ARG A 384 12.93 -9.26 -18.10
N LYS A 385 12.25 -8.47 -18.95
CA LYS A 385 12.75 -7.17 -19.42
C LYS A 385 13.06 -6.26 -18.24
N GLU A 386 14.20 -5.57 -18.28
CA GLU A 386 14.57 -4.54 -17.31
C GLU A 386 13.54 -3.40 -17.24
N ILE A 387 13.57 -2.71 -16.12
CA ILE A 387 12.80 -1.52 -15.83
C ILE A 387 13.73 -0.34 -15.55
N GLN A 388 13.16 0.86 -15.54
CA GLN A 388 13.77 2.06 -15.01
C GLN A 388 12.78 2.77 -14.08
N LEU A 389 13.29 3.47 -13.08
CA LEU A 389 12.51 4.36 -12.25
C LEU A 389 12.35 5.70 -12.97
N THR A 390 11.13 6.22 -12.97
CA THR A 390 10.79 7.51 -13.55
C THR A 390 10.00 8.33 -12.54
N LYS A 391 9.83 9.63 -12.80
CA LYS A 391 8.98 10.51 -11.99
C LYS A 391 7.51 10.00 -11.91
N HIS A 392 7.11 9.13 -12.83
CA HIS A 392 5.78 8.49 -12.88
C HIS A 392 5.70 7.12 -12.19
N GLY A 393 6.82 6.61 -11.68
CA GLY A 393 6.90 5.30 -11.02
C GLY A 393 7.90 4.38 -11.71
N ILE A 394 7.41 3.31 -12.34
CA ILE A 394 8.24 2.30 -12.99
C ILE A 394 7.81 2.13 -14.44
N SER A 395 8.77 2.17 -15.36
CA SER A 395 8.56 1.89 -16.78
C SER A 395 9.57 0.88 -17.30
N HIS A 396 9.35 0.35 -18.50
CA HIS A 396 10.36 -0.47 -19.15
C HIS A 396 11.59 0.38 -19.50
N LYS A 397 12.78 -0.15 -19.21
CA LYS A 397 14.03 0.56 -19.46
C LYS A 397 14.18 0.93 -20.93
N GLY A 398 14.32 2.23 -21.21
CA GLY A 398 14.47 2.76 -22.56
C GLY A 398 13.23 2.60 -23.45
N ILE A 399 12.01 2.72 -22.93
CA ILE A 399 10.78 2.54 -23.73
C ILE A 399 10.77 3.39 -25.03
N LEU A 400 11.24 4.64 -24.97
CA LEU A 400 11.38 5.52 -26.14
C LEU A 400 12.54 5.08 -27.06
N ASN A 401 13.62 4.59 -26.46
CA ASN A 401 14.82 4.17 -27.18
C ASN A 401 14.71 2.75 -27.78
N GLN A 402 13.75 1.94 -27.32
CA GLN A 402 13.50 0.59 -27.84
C GLN A 402 12.89 0.62 -29.24
N ASN A 403 12.18 1.69 -29.62
CA ASN A 403 11.60 1.82 -30.95
C ASN A 403 11.54 3.29 -31.39
N ILE A 404 12.72 3.87 -31.61
CA ILE A 404 12.90 5.25 -32.06
C ILE A 404 12.02 5.57 -33.30
N PRO A 405 11.98 4.74 -34.37
CA PRO A 405 11.15 5.04 -35.53
C PRO A 405 9.67 5.18 -35.19
N LYS A 406 9.14 4.34 -34.29
CA LYS A 406 7.76 4.42 -33.82
C LYS A 406 7.51 5.71 -33.03
N ALA A 407 8.43 6.12 -32.15
CA ALA A 407 8.30 7.35 -31.39
C ALA A 407 8.30 8.59 -32.30
N LEU A 408 9.26 8.69 -33.22
CA LEU A 408 9.34 9.77 -34.21
C LEU A 408 8.08 9.83 -35.08
N ARG A 409 7.60 8.66 -35.55
CA ARG A 409 6.35 8.56 -36.31
C ARG A 409 5.15 9.08 -35.52
N THR A 410 5.08 8.76 -34.22
CA THR A 410 4.00 9.22 -33.34
C THR A 410 4.02 10.74 -33.21
N ILE A 411 5.19 11.35 -33.02
CA ILE A 411 5.36 12.81 -32.98
C ILE A 411 4.89 13.43 -34.30
N SER A 412 5.35 12.91 -35.44
CA SER A 412 4.96 13.43 -36.76
C SER A 412 3.46 13.38 -37.00
N ILE A 413 2.79 12.29 -36.58
CA ILE A 413 1.34 12.16 -36.71
C ILE A 413 0.62 13.27 -35.94
N VAL A 414 0.99 13.45 -34.66
CA VAL A 414 0.32 14.42 -33.79
C VAL A 414 0.60 15.84 -34.27
N ILE A 415 1.85 16.18 -34.59
CA ILE A 415 2.22 17.51 -35.10
C ILE A 415 1.45 17.85 -36.38
N ASN A 416 1.45 16.96 -37.37
CA ASN A 416 0.79 17.22 -38.65
C ASN A 416 -0.73 17.38 -38.50
N ASP A 417 -1.36 16.55 -37.67
CA ASP A 417 -2.81 16.62 -37.43
C ASP A 417 -3.20 17.93 -36.72
N PHE A 418 -2.46 18.31 -35.69
CA PHE A 418 -2.74 19.54 -34.95
C PHE A 418 -2.46 20.78 -35.81
N GLU A 419 -1.43 20.76 -36.67
CA GLU A 419 -1.24 21.82 -37.67
C GLU A 419 -2.40 21.88 -38.68
N ALA A 420 -2.92 20.74 -39.15
CA ALA A 420 -4.08 20.69 -40.03
C ALA A 420 -5.36 21.22 -39.36
N MET A 421 -5.46 21.11 -38.03
CA MET A 421 -6.53 21.71 -37.22
C MET A 421 -6.29 23.21 -36.91
N GLY A 422 -5.20 23.80 -37.40
CA GLY A 422 -4.88 25.22 -37.23
C GLY A 422 -4.11 25.57 -35.95
N PHE A 423 -3.61 24.57 -35.22
CA PHE A 423 -2.74 24.80 -34.06
C PHE A 423 -1.27 24.98 -34.48
N ARG A 424 -0.45 25.39 -33.51
CA ARG A 424 0.97 25.66 -33.66
C ARG A 424 1.81 24.71 -32.77
N PRO A 425 1.81 23.39 -33.04
CA PRO A 425 2.48 22.41 -32.19
C PRO A 425 4.01 22.51 -32.25
N CYS A 426 4.68 22.20 -31.13
CA CYS A 426 6.14 22.04 -31.08
C CYS A 426 6.56 21.04 -30.00
N ILE A 427 7.73 20.42 -30.14
CA ILE A 427 8.30 19.56 -29.09
C ILE A 427 8.68 20.40 -27.87
N ALA A 428 8.49 19.84 -26.68
CA ALA A 428 8.66 20.55 -25.42
C ALA A 428 9.35 19.69 -24.35
N TYR A 429 9.63 20.31 -23.21
CA TYR A 429 10.14 19.68 -21.98
C TYR A 429 11.22 18.61 -22.22
N GLY A 430 11.01 17.35 -21.80
CA GLY A 430 12.02 16.28 -21.88
C GLY A 430 12.39 15.95 -23.33
N THR A 431 11.40 15.98 -24.22
CA THR A 431 11.60 15.79 -25.66
C THR A 431 12.45 16.90 -26.29
N LEU A 432 12.16 18.17 -25.97
CA LEU A 432 12.94 19.32 -26.43
C LEU A 432 14.35 19.32 -25.84
N LEU A 433 14.48 19.01 -24.56
CA LEU A 433 15.76 18.93 -23.86
C LEU A 433 16.65 17.86 -24.49
N GLY A 434 16.11 16.67 -24.75
CA GLY A 434 16.82 15.60 -25.45
C GLY A 434 17.25 16.02 -26.86
N ALA A 435 16.34 16.56 -27.66
CA ALA A 435 16.65 17.06 -29.00
C ALA A 435 17.75 18.12 -28.99
N ARG A 436 17.73 19.04 -28.02
CA ARG A 436 18.69 20.14 -27.94
C ARG A 436 20.06 19.71 -27.41
N ARG A 437 20.09 18.87 -26.37
CA ARG A 437 21.31 18.48 -25.65
C ARG A 437 21.98 17.28 -26.29
N ASP A 438 21.19 16.25 -26.60
CA ASP A 438 21.69 14.92 -26.97
C ASP A 438 21.43 14.59 -28.45
N GLN A 439 20.63 15.42 -29.14
CA GLN A 439 20.05 15.11 -30.47
C GLN A 439 19.32 13.75 -30.50
N ALA A 440 18.80 13.33 -29.35
CA ALA A 440 18.20 12.03 -29.09
C ALA A 440 17.20 12.15 -27.94
N PHE A 441 16.39 11.12 -27.69
CA PHE A 441 15.58 11.08 -26.46
C PHE A 441 16.49 10.96 -25.24
N ILE A 442 16.06 11.54 -24.11
CA ILE A 442 16.76 11.36 -22.83
C ILE A 442 16.66 9.89 -22.44
N ALA A 443 17.78 9.28 -22.04
CA ALA A 443 17.88 7.84 -21.82
C ALA A 443 16.87 7.29 -20.79
N HIS A 444 16.51 8.11 -19.80
CA HIS A 444 15.61 7.77 -18.70
C HIS A 444 14.20 8.38 -18.82
N ASP A 445 13.90 9.12 -19.90
CA ASP A 445 12.53 9.56 -20.19
C ASP A 445 11.65 8.38 -20.59
N ASP A 446 10.36 8.49 -20.30
CA ASP A 446 9.35 7.49 -20.65
C ASP A 446 8.16 8.03 -21.44
N ASP A 447 8.09 9.34 -21.66
CA ASP A 447 7.02 10.06 -22.36
C ASP A 447 7.54 10.98 -23.48
N VAL A 448 6.60 11.50 -24.27
CA VAL A 448 6.87 12.47 -25.32
C VAL A 448 5.98 13.67 -25.09
N ASP A 449 6.59 14.85 -25.11
CA ASP A 449 5.97 16.12 -24.75
C ASP A 449 5.81 17.03 -25.97
N ILE A 450 4.59 17.52 -26.20
CA ILE A 450 4.27 18.48 -27.25
C ILE A 450 3.52 19.67 -26.64
N LEU A 451 3.89 20.88 -27.02
CA LEU A 451 3.12 22.10 -26.73
C LEU A 451 2.17 22.42 -27.89
N ILE A 452 0.99 22.97 -27.59
CA ILE A 452 0.07 23.56 -28.58
C ILE A 452 -0.37 24.96 -28.15
N GLU A 453 -0.41 25.90 -29.10
CA GLU A 453 -0.89 27.26 -28.85
C GLU A 453 -2.41 27.36 -29.01
N TYR A 454 -3.10 27.93 -28.02
CA TYR A 454 -4.43 28.48 -28.25
C TYR A 454 -4.31 29.91 -28.79
N PRO A 455 -4.78 30.17 -30.02
CA PRO A 455 -4.55 31.46 -30.70
C PRO A 455 -5.40 32.61 -30.15
N GLN A 456 -6.34 32.34 -29.24
CA GLN A 456 -7.16 33.37 -28.63
C GLN A 456 -6.36 34.13 -27.56
N ASP A 457 -6.36 35.46 -27.64
CA ASP A 457 -5.68 36.32 -26.68
C ASP A 457 -6.45 36.45 -25.36
N ASN A 458 -5.70 36.62 -24.27
CA ASN A 458 -6.21 36.93 -22.93
C ASN A 458 -7.20 35.90 -22.38
N LEU A 459 -6.99 34.62 -22.70
CA LEU A 459 -7.73 33.52 -22.09
C LEU A 459 -7.40 33.40 -20.59
N ASP A 460 -8.43 33.07 -19.81
CA ASP A 460 -8.25 32.56 -18.46
C ASP A 460 -8.16 31.02 -18.44
N HIS A 461 -7.78 30.48 -17.28
CA HIS A 461 -7.59 29.05 -17.10
C HIS A 461 -8.87 28.23 -17.34
N GLN A 462 -10.06 28.76 -17.01
CA GLN A 462 -11.32 28.03 -17.18
C GLN A 462 -11.70 27.95 -18.65
N GLN A 463 -11.45 29.02 -19.41
CA GLN A 463 -11.66 29.05 -20.85
C GLN A 463 -10.72 28.08 -21.57
N VAL A 464 -9.44 28.04 -21.19
CA VAL A 464 -8.48 27.07 -21.74
C VAL A 464 -8.90 25.64 -21.44
N PHE A 465 -9.39 25.36 -20.23
CA PHE A 465 -9.91 24.05 -19.87
C PHE A 465 -11.08 23.63 -20.77
N ALA A 466 -12.07 24.51 -20.99
CA ALA A 466 -13.20 24.23 -21.87
C ALA A 466 -12.78 24.01 -23.34
N LEU A 467 -11.81 24.77 -23.84
CA LEU A 467 -11.24 24.57 -25.18
C LEU A 467 -10.51 23.22 -25.30
N THR A 468 -9.83 22.81 -24.23
CA THR A 468 -9.13 21.52 -24.16
C THR A 468 -10.13 20.35 -24.21
N GLU A 469 -11.23 20.43 -23.46
CA GLU A 469 -12.29 19.41 -23.52
C GLU A 469 -12.92 19.30 -24.91
N LYS A 470 -13.22 20.45 -25.53
CA LYS A 470 -13.76 20.49 -26.88
C LYS A 470 -12.79 19.87 -27.89
N LEU A 471 -11.51 20.22 -27.82
CA LEU A 471 -10.48 19.66 -28.71
C LEU A 471 -10.41 18.14 -28.62
N LEU A 472 -10.44 17.57 -27.41
CA LEU A 472 -10.42 16.11 -27.23
C LEU A 472 -11.65 15.40 -27.80
N GLN A 473 -12.81 16.07 -27.83
CA GLN A 473 -14.04 15.54 -28.44
C GLN A 473 -13.98 15.58 -29.98
N GLU A 474 -13.20 16.49 -30.54
CA GLU A 474 -13.03 16.66 -31.99
C GLU A 474 -11.95 15.75 -32.58
N LEU A 475 -11.10 15.13 -31.75
CA LEU A 475 -10.10 14.17 -32.21
C LEU A 475 -10.77 12.93 -32.82
N ASP A 476 -10.24 12.46 -33.95
CA ASP A 476 -10.71 11.26 -34.64
C ASP A 476 -10.60 10.02 -33.72
N PRO A 477 -11.72 9.41 -33.29
CA PRO A 477 -11.73 8.28 -32.37
C PRO A 477 -11.17 6.99 -32.98
N GLU A 478 -11.09 6.89 -34.32
CA GLU A 478 -10.45 5.78 -35.03
C GLU A 478 -8.92 5.90 -35.05
N LYS A 479 -8.41 7.13 -34.88
CA LYS A 479 -6.96 7.41 -34.84
C LYS A 479 -6.43 7.56 -33.41
N TYR A 480 -7.23 8.12 -32.52
CA TYR A 480 -6.85 8.44 -31.16
C TYR A 480 -7.72 7.72 -30.13
N ARG A 481 -7.15 7.44 -28.96
CA ARG A 481 -7.92 7.14 -27.74
C ARG A 481 -7.59 8.20 -26.70
N THR A 482 -8.62 8.83 -26.16
CA THR A 482 -8.53 9.87 -25.13
C THR A 482 -9.09 9.32 -23.82
N ASP A 483 -8.41 9.57 -22.69
CA ASP A 483 -8.92 9.20 -21.37
C ASP A 483 -9.76 10.38 -20.81
N LEU A 484 -10.99 10.53 -21.28
CA LEU A 484 -11.91 11.59 -20.81
C LEU A 484 -12.38 11.35 -19.36
N GLU A 485 -12.44 10.09 -18.92
CA GLU A 485 -13.08 9.69 -17.65
C GLU A 485 -12.24 9.93 -16.38
N GLN A 486 -10.96 10.31 -16.49
CA GLN A 486 -10.08 10.51 -15.32
C GLN A 486 -9.92 11.97 -14.87
N ARG A 487 -10.63 12.93 -15.47
CA ARG A 487 -10.44 14.35 -15.17
C ARG A 487 -11.31 14.84 -14.01
N SER A 488 -10.78 14.74 -12.79
CA SER A 488 -11.27 15.56 -11.67
C SER A 488 -10.47 16.87 -11.61
N GLY A 489 -11.04 17.97 -12.12
CA GLY A 489 -10.62 19.34 -11.81
C GLY A 489 -9.29 19.83 -12.43
N THR A 490 -9.35 20.98 -13.11
CA THR A 490 -8.25 21.92 -13.43
C THR A 490 -7.00 21.43 -14.18
N ASN A 491 -6.77 20.14 -14.44
CA ASN A 491 -5.58 19.71 -15.20
C ASN A 491 -5.76 19.98 -16.71
N LEU A 492 -4.84 20.75 -17.31
CA LEU A 492 -4.89 21.12 -18.73
C LEU A 492 -4.09 20.16 -19.62
N ASN A 493 -3.22 19.32 -19.06
CA ASN A 493 -2.45 18.36 -19.84
C ASN A 493 -3.37 17.32 -20.51
N MET A 494 -3.02 16.88 -21.72
CA MET A 494 -3.76 15.90 -22.49
C MET A 494 -2.90 14.67 -22.78
N HIS A 495 -3.32 13.52 -22.27
CA HIS A 495 -2.74 12.24 -22.64
C HIS A 495 -3.56 11.64 -23.79
N ILE A 496 -2.94 11.48 -24.96
CA ILE A 496 -3.60 10.84 -26.11
C ILE A 496 -2.81 9.59 -26.53
N LEU A 497 -3.51 8.49 -26.72
CA LEU A 497 -2.92 7.30 -27.34
C LEU A 497 -3.12 7.36 -28.85
N VAL A 498 -2.04 7.37 -29.61
CA VAL A 498 -2.09 7.21 -31.07
C VAL A 498 -2.24 5.74 -31.40
N ARG A 499 -3.36 5.34 -32.02
CA ARG A 499 -3.68 3.93 -32.27
C ARG A 499 -2.74 3.27 -33.28
N GLU A 500 -2.31 4.01 -34.31
CA GLU A 500 -1.37 3.51 -35.34
C GLU A 500 -0.09 2.97 -34.71
N THR A 501 0.49 3.73 -33.78
CA THR A 501 1.74 3.34 -33.14
C THR A 501 1.49 2.60 -31.83
N ASN A 502 0.33 2.76 -31.19
CA ASN A 502 0.06 2.34 -29.82
C ASN A 502 1.10 2.95 -28.86
N MET A 503 1.18 4.27 -28.87
CA MET A 503 2.05 5.09 -28.02
C MET A 503 1.28 6.30 -27.51
N VAL A 504 1.49 6.64 -26.24
CA VAL A 504 0.88 7.80 -25.60
C VAL A 504 1.79 9.01 -25.81
N ILE A 505 1.20 10.17 -26.10
CA ILE A 505 1.86 11.47 -26.14
C ILE A 505 1.15 12.40 -25.16
N ASP A 506 1.95 13.22 -24.48
CA ASP A 506 1.50 14.27 -23.59
C ASP A 506 1.49 15.60 -24.35
N ILE A 507 0.31 16.20 -24.41
CA ILE A 507 0.08 17.47 -25.08
C ILE A 507 -0.28 18.52 -24.04
N PHE A 508 0.46 19.63 -24.06
CA PHE A 508 0.32 20.72 -23.12
C PHE A 508 -0.15 21.97 -23.86
N PRO A 509 -1.30 22.54 -23.48
CA PRO A 509 -1.70 23.81 -24.06
C PRO A 509 -0.90 24.97 -23.45
N TYR A 510 -0.68 25.99 -24.26
CA TYR A 510 -0.25 27.31 -23.82
C TYR A 510 -1.07 28.40 -24.51
N TRP A 511 -1.11 29.59 -23.90
CA TRP A 511 -1.83 30.74 -24.43
C TRP A 511 -1.12 32.04 -24.05
N ASN A 512 -1.34 33.09 -24.83
CA ASN A 512 -0.74 34.40 -24.57
C ASN A 512 -1.74 35.30 -23.83
N ALA A 513 -1.26 35.93 -22.77
CA ALA A 513 -2.01 36.93 -22.01
C ALA A 513 -1.04 37.93 -21.39
N GLN A 514 -1.36 39.22 -21.46
CA GLN A 514 -0.58 40.27 -20.77
C GLN A 514 0.94 40.25 -21.10
N GLY A 515 1.31 39.95 -22.35
CA GLY A 515 2.72 39.90 -22.79
C GLY A 515 3.51 38.68 -22.30
N LYS A 516 2.81 37.63 -21.84
CA LYS A 516 3.41 36.37 -21.37
C LYS A 516 2.69 35.19 -21.99
N SER A 517 3.42 34.10 -22.20
CA SER A 517 2.85 32.80 -22.53
C SER A 517 2.64 31.99 -21.25
N PHE A 518 1.41 31.61 -20.97
CA PHE A 518 1.04 30.79 -19.81
C PHE A 518 0.93 29.32 -20.20
N LEU A 519 1.58 28.46 -19.42
CA LEU A 519 1.65 27.02 -19.65
C LEU A 519 2.02 26.28 -18.37
N HIS A 520 1.87 24.96 -18.36
CA HIS A 520 2.41 24.13 -17.29
C HIS A 520 3.94 24.21 -17.27
N MET A 521 4.51 24.49 -16.11
CA MET A 521 5.94 24.52 -15.87
C MET A 521 6.27 23.61 -14.68
N GLU A 522 7.02 24.10 -13.71
CA GLU A 522 7.55 23.27 -12.64
C GLU A 522 6.42 22.71 -11.76
N LYS A 523 6.51 21.40 -11.47
CA LYS A 523 5.51 20.68 -10.66
C LYS A 523 4.08 20.84 -11.18
N MET A 524 3.91 20.88 -12.50
CA MET A 524 2.61 21.07 -13.17
C MET A 524 1.91 22.38 -12.80
N LYS A 525 2.62 23.40 -12.32
CA LYS A 525 2.02 24.72 -12.05
C LYS A 525 1.94 25.53 -13.33
N VAL A 526 0.79 26.17 -13.56
CA VAL A 526 0.65 27.14 -14.65
C VAL A 526 1.33 28.45 -14.23
N ARG A 527 2.27 28.93 -15.05
CA ARG A 527 2.87 30.27 -14.89
C ARG A 527 3.20 30.89 -16.25
N GLY A 528 3.32 32.22 -16.27
CA GLY A 528 3.70 32.96 -17.47
C GLY A 528 5.23 33.05 -17.65
N ILE A 529 5.71 32.79 -18.86
CA ILE A 529 7.08 33.09 -19.33
C ILE A 529 7.03 34.24 -20.35
N PRO A 530 8.15 34.92 -20.63
CA PRO A 530 8.21 35.94 -21.69
C PRO A 530 7.68 35.40 -23.03
N GLU A 531 6.71 36.08 -23.62
CA GLU A 531 6.00 35.63 -24.84
C GLU A 531 6.93 35.44 -26.04
N ASN A 532 7.99 36.26 -26.14
CA ASN A 532 8.98 36.16 -27.22
C ASN A 532 9.69 34.80 -27.28
N ILE A 533 9.68 34.02 -26.19
CA ILE A 533 10.28 32.68 -26.16
C ILE A 533 9.49 31.70 -27.05
N LEU A 534 8.17 31.86 -27.13
CA LEU A 534 7.23 31.02 -27.88
C LEU A 534 6.58 31.73 -29.07
N ALA A 535 7.00 32.96 -29.39
CA ALA A 535 6.41 33.77 -30.46
C ALA A 535 6.52 33.10 -31.86
N ASP A 536 7.57 32.33 -32.08
CA ASP A 536 7.75 31.54 -33.31
C ASP A 536 8.38 30.17 -33.04
N ARG A 537 8.51 29.37 -34.10
CA ARG A 537 9.14 28.04 -34.07
C ARG A 537 10.35 27.96 -34.99
N LYS A 538 11.34 27.18 -34.58
CA LYS A 538 12.44 26.71 -35.45
C LYS A 538 12.41 25.20 -35.55
N MET A 539 13.01 24.67 -36.62
CA MET A 539 13.17 23.21 -36.75
C MET A 539 14.39 22.77 -35.92
N LEU A 540 14.21 21.77 -35.08
CA LEU A 540 15.26 21.15 -34.29
C LEU A 540 15.34 19.65 -34.62
N LYS A 541 16.57 19.15 -34.73
CA LYS A 541 16.84 17.77 -35.06
C LYS A 541 16.69 16.87 -33.83
N LEU A 542 15.94 15.78 -33.98
CA LEU A 542 15.81 14.69 -33.02
C LEU A 542 16.05 13.39 -33.79
N TYR A 543 17.19 12.75 -33.53
CA TYR A 543 17.75 11.70 -34.39
C TYR A 543 17.93 12.18 -35.84
N ASP A 544 17.26 11.55 -36.80
CA ASP A 544 17.30 11.84 -38.24
C ASP A 544 16.09 12.66 -38.72
N THR A 545 15.18 13.03 -37.81
CA THR A 545 13.97 13.79 -38.13
C THR A 545 14.04 15.19 -37.53
N GLU A 546 13.44 16.16 -38.19
CA GLU A 546 13.33 17.53 -37.68
C GLU A 546 11.90 17.82 -37.22
N PHE A 547 11.77 18.47 -36.07
CA PHE A 547 10.49 18.87 -35.51
C PHE A 547 10.47 20.35 -35.14
N PRO A 548 9.30 21.02 -35.22
CA PRO A 548 9.14 22.37 -34.70
C PRO A 548 9.45 22.41 -33.19
N ALA A 549 10.20 23.42 -32.77
CA ALA A 549 10.63 23.71 -31.40
C ALA A 549 10.50 25.22 -31.12
N PRO A 550 10.42 25.66 -29.85
CA PRO A 550 10.44 27.08 -29.50
C PRO A 550 11.60 27.85 -30.15
N ILE A 551 11.34 29.04 -30.70
CA ILE A 551 12.36 29.86 -31.36
C ILE A 551 13.56 30.14 -30.44
N GLU A 552 13.30 30.54 -29.20
CA GLU A 552 14.30 30.70 -28.13
C GLU A 552 14.41 29.43 -27.28
N THR A 553 14.71 28.29 -27.91
CA THR A 553 14.81 26.97 -27.25
C THR A 553 15.61 27.00 -25.94
N GLU A 554 16.79 27.61 -25.92
CA GLU A 554 17.64 27.68 -24.75
C GLU A 554 17.03 28.54 -23.63
N ALA A 555 16.34 29.62 -23.98
CA ALA A 555 15.62 30.44 -23.00
C ALA A 555 14.42 29.68 -22.42
N PHE A 556 13.71 28.90 -23.24
CA PHE A 556 12.64 28.01 -22.76
C PHE A 556 13.18 26.95 -21.78
N LEU A 557 14.31 26.31 -22.11
CA LEU A 557 14.93 25.32 -21.23
C LEU A 557 15.45 25.95 -19.94
N LEU A 558 16.02 27.17 -20.01
CA LEU A 558 16.42 27.92 -18.83
C LEU A 558 15.23 28.26 -17.92
N GLU A 559 14.11 28.70 -18.51
CA GLU A 559 12.86 28.91 -17.76
C GLU A 559 12.40 27.62 -17.09
N ARG A 560 12.38 26.49 -17.81
CA ARG A 560 11.82 25.22 -17.32
C ARG A 560 12.68 24.49 -16.30
N TYR A 561 13.99 24.50 -16.49
CA TYR A 561 14.93 23.63 -15.78
C TYR A 561 15.98 24.42 -14.96
N GLY A 562 16.05 25.74 -15.12
CA GLY A 562 17.05 26.60 -14.48
C GLY A 562 18.44 26.50 -15.12
N GLU A 563 19.43 27.16 -14.50
CA GLU A 563 20.80 27.23 -15.04
C GLU A 563 21.47 25.86 -15.25
N GLY A 564 21.03 24.85 -14.49
CA GLY A 564 21.54 23.48 -14.55
C GLY A 564 20.98 22.62 -15.68
N TRP A 565 20.14 23.15 -16.59
CA TRP A 565 19.42 22.36 -17.60
C TRP A 565 20.34 21.52 -18.51
N SER A 566 21.58 21.98 -18.73
CA SER A 566 22.58 21.27 -19.53
C SER A 566 23.17 20.04 -18.83
N ILE A 567 22.99 19.91 -17.52
CA ILE A 567 23.48 18.80 -16.71
C ILE A 567 22.37 17.75 -16.62
N SER A 568 22.69 16.50 -16.98
CA SER A 568 21.74 15.40 -16.88
C SER A 568 21.42 15.09 -15.42
N ASP A 569 20.14 15.19 -15.06
CA ASP A 569 19.63 14.81 -13.75
C ASP A 569 18.42 13.88 -13.90
N LYS A 570 18.64 12.58 -13.69
CA LYS A 570 17.59 11.54 -13.71
C LYS A 570 16.47 11.81 -12.70
N TYR A 571 16.78 12.52 -11.63
CA TYR A 571 15.86 12.78 -10.52
C TYR A 571 15.31 14.21 -10.52
N HIS A 572 15.41 14.91 -11.65
CA HIS A 572 14.78 16.22 -11.81
C HIS A 572 13.27 16.12 -11.54
N GLU A 573 12.75 16.98 -10.66
CA GLU A 573 11.36 16.97 -10.21
C GLU A 573 10.87 15.61 -9.66
N TRP A 574 11.76 14.88 -8.99
CA TRP A 574 11.36 13.66 -8.31
C TRP A 574 10.13 13.87 -7.41
N PRO A 575 9.19 12.91 -7.30
CA PRO A 575 7.90 13.13 -6.63
C PRO A 575 7.98 13.48 -5.14
N TRP A 576 9.15 13.29 -4.52
CA TRP A 576 9.49 13.77 -3.19
C TRP A 576 10.90 14.35 -3.17
N GLN A 577 11.19 15.17 -2.17
CA GLN A 577 12.52 15.74 -1.97
C GLN A 577 13.52 14.66 -1.55
N LEU A 578 14.60 14.51 -2.31
CA LEU A 578 15.75 13.69 -1.95
C LEU A 578 16.65 14.44 -0.96
N LYS A 579 17.33 13.71 -0.07
CA LYS A 579 18.14 14.29 1.02
C LYS A 579 19.53 14.76 0.58
N ASP A 580 20.01 14.33 -0.59
CA ASP A 580 21.36 14.54 -1.11
C ASP A 580 21.44 15.52 -2.29
#